data_AF-A0A0L6X2S3-F1
#
_entry.id   AF-A0A0L6X2S3-F1
#
_cell.length_a   1.000
_cell.length_b   1.000
_cell.length_c   1.000
_cell.angle_alpha   90.00
_cell.angle_beta   90.00
_cell.angle_gamma   90.00
#
_symmetry.space_group_name_H-M   'P 1'
#
loop_
_entity.id
_entity.type
_entity.pdbx_description
1 polymer ?
#
loop_
_entity_poly.entity_id
_entity_poly.type
_entity_poly.pdbx_seq_one_letter_code
_entity_poly.pdbx_strand_id
1 'polypeptide(L)'
;MAAVSFQDEQPNILRSTKIFGYRERRRGWRHMSARKYEEQLDHPSSIQIVTWNLDHRAPYPKERMFMALRHLETYVFKCGEGQDPVACCIMLQEVHEDALPHLLDDAWIRKHFVVTPITANKWPHGYGNVTLVARTVVVVFAGTLSFGYSSAGRGALIVDLKVSSPKANEPQEMVLRMINTHLEPGALRVRMRRIQLGVLTSLLRKTEHVRGGVIVGGMNAVSPDDAELPSLHNLLDAWVFPDKNPSGITWGLQDSGELPPARLDKVLYVDRRKAYTIDSPKRIGMGLRAFDNDRGSVGWVSDHYGLLTRLLVRAR
;
A
#
# COMPACT_ATOMS: atom_id res chain seq x y z
N MET A 1 -12.15 16.79 30.00
CA MET A 1 -10.74 16.68 29.60
C MET A 1 -10.08 15.63 30.48
N ALA A 2 -10.01 14.38 30.01
CA ALA A 2 -9.18 13.37 30.67
C ALA A 2 -7.79 13.45 30.01
N ALA A 3 -6.77 13.81 30.80
CA ALA A 3 -5.40 13.68 30.37
C ALA A 3 -5.15 12.21 30.03
N VAL A 4 -4.86 11.92 28.77
CA VAL A 4 -4.37 10.61 28.38
C VAL A 4 -3.03 10.44 29.08
N SER A 5 -3.01 9.61 30.12
CA SER A 5 -1.78 9.14 30.77
C SER A 5 -0.86 8.61 29.67
N PHE A 6 0.31 9.23 29.55
CA PHE A 6 1.40 8.76 28.70
C PHE A 6 1.91 7.46 29.31
N GLN A 7 1.27 6.33 28.97
CA GLN A 7 1.81 5.01 29.26
C GLN A 7 3.15 4.86 28.53
N ASP A 8 4.11 4.25 29.21
CA ASP A 8 5.53 4.14 28.88
C ASP A 8 5.84 4.04 27.37
N GLU A 9 6.82 4.83 26.91
CA GLU A 9 7.29 4.88 25.53
C GLU A 9 7.68 3.48 25.00
N GLN A 10 6.74 2.75 24.40
CA GLN A 10 7.09 1.53 23.70
C GLN A 10 7.93 1.89 22.46
N PRO A 11 9.07 1.23 22.23
CA PRO A 11 9.90 1.52 21.07
C PRO A 11 9.18 1.12 19.78
N ASN A 12 9.44 1.87 18.70
CA ASN A 12 9.05 1.40 17.37
C ASN A 12 9.89 0.17 17.02
N ILE A 13 9.24 -0.89 16.51
CA ILE A 13 9.92 -2.15 16.22
C ILE A 13 9.83 -2.45 14.73
N LEU A 14 10.98 -2.38 14.03
CA LEU A 14 11.11 -2.86 12.66
C LEU A 14 11.63 -4.30 12.69
N ARG A 15 10.87 -5.24 12.12
CA ARG A 15 11.29 -6.64 11.97
C ARG A 15 11.33 -7.01 10.50
N SER A 16 12.44 -7.61 10.07
CA SER A 16 12.49 -8.25 8.76
C SER A 16 11.39 -9.32 8.66
N THR A 17 10.72 -9.36 7.52
CA THR A 17 9.73 -10.39 7.19
C THR A 17 10.09 -11.03 5.86
N LYS A 18 9.33 -12.07 5.51
CA LYS A 18 9.50 -12.85 4.29
C LYS A 18 8.45 -12.44 3.27
N ILE A 19 8.81 -12.49 2.01
CA ILE A 19 7.86 -12.52 0.90
C ILE A 19 7.56 -13.96 0.51
N PHE A 20 6.34 -14.20 0.05
CA PHE A 20 5.89 -15.54 -0.30
C PHE A 20 5.37 -15.55 -1.72
N GLY A 21 5.76 -16.56 -2.49
CA GLY A 21 5.15 -16.87 -3.77
C GLY A 21 4.48 -18.24 -3.70
N TYR A 22 3.29 -18.36 -4.31
CA TYR A 22 2.66 -19.65 -4.48
C TYR A 22 3.50 -20.55 -5.41
N ARG A 23 3.58 -21.84 -5.07
CA ARG A 23 4.30 -22.85 -5.85
C ARG A 23 3.33 -23.96 -6.22
N GLU A 24 2.89 -23.96 -7.48
CA GLU A 24 1.92 -24.95 -8.00
C GLU A 24 2.32 -26.40 -7.69
N ARG A 25 3.56 -26.78 -7.98
CA ARG A 25 4.09 -28.13 -7.69
C ARG A 25 4.02 -28.55 -6.22
N ARG A 26 3.97 -27.58 -5.30
CA ARG A 26 3.91 -27.81 -3.84
C ARG A 26 2.54 -27.43 -3.26
N ARG A 27 1.60 -26.99 -4.10
CA ARG A 27 0.24 -26.52 -3.74
C ARG A 27 0.24 -25.61 -2.52
N GLY A 28 1.15 -24.64 -2.47
CA GLY A 28 1.27 -23.76 -1.30
C GLY A 28 2.22 -22.58 -1.44
N TRP A 29 2.03 -21.62 -0.55
CA TRP A 29 2.87 -20.44 -0.40
C TRP A 29 4.24 -20.81 0.19
N ARG A 30 5.31 -20.33 -0.43
CA ARG A 30 6.69 -20.58 0.00
C ARG A 30 7.49 -19.29 0.00
N HIS A 31 8.38 -19.17 0.97
CA HIS A 31 9.33 -18.07 1.02
C HIS A 31 10.09 -17.96 -0.32
N MET A 32 10.15 -16.75 -0.85
CA MET A 32 10.98 -16.43 -2.01
C MET A 32 12.17 -15.59 -1.59
N SER A 33 13.39 -16.05 -1.88
CA SER A 33 14.60 -15.25 -1.76
C SER A 33 14.83 -14.46 -3.04
N ALA A 34 15.18 -13.18 -2.91
CA ALA A 34 15.51 -12.29 -4.03
C ALA A 34 16.50 -12.94 -5.00
N ARG A 35 17.61 -13.46 -4.45
CA ARG A 35 18.70 -14.12 -5.20
C ARG A 35 18.22 -15.19 -6.18
N LYS A 36 17.14 -15.92 -5.87
CA LYS A 36 16.71 -17.06 -6.69
C LYS A 36 16.05 -16.64 -8.01
N TYR A 37 15.51 -15.42 -8.09
CA TYR A 37 14.76 -14.98 -9.26
C TYR A 37 15.24 -13.64 -9.81
N GLU A 38 16.17 -12.97 -9.12
CA GLU A 38 16.84 -11.78 -9.60
C GLU A 38 17.63 -12.03 -10.89
N GLU A 39 18.39 -13.14 -10.95
CA GLU A 39 19.20 -13.53 -12.11
C GLU A 39 18.35 -13.84 -13.37
N GLN A 40 17.02 -13.88 -13.23
CA GLN A 40 16.09 -14.30 -14.27
C GLN A 40 15.22 -13.16 -14.81
N LEU A 41 15.35 -11.93 -14.26
CA LEU A 41 14.43 -10.84 -14.55
C LEU A 41 15.16 -9.55 -14.89
N ASP A 42 14.78 -8.97 -16.03
CA ASP A 42 15.06 -7.57 -16.31
C ASP A 42 14.37 -6.67 -15.29
N HIS A 43 15.09 -5.67 -14.81
CA HIS A 43 14.57 -4.76 -13.80
C HIS A 43 13.74 -3.64 -14.45
N PRO A 44 12.48 -3.45 -14.03
CA PRO A 44 11.60 -2.50 -14.70
C PRO A 44 12.05 -1.06 -14.46
N SER A 45 11.80 -0.19 -15.43
CA SER A 45 12.01 1.26 -15.32
C SER A 45 10.81 2.02 -14.77
N SER A 46 9.68 1.35 -14.58
CA SER A 46 8.50 1.93 -13.93
C SER A 46 7.74 0.89 -13.13
N ILE A 47 7.11 1.34 -12.05
CA ILE A 47 6.25 0.52 -11.18
C ILE A 47 4.88 1.22 -11.09
N GLN A 48 3.81 0.52 -11.46
CA GLN A 48 2.46 0.95 -11.10
C GLN A 48 2.21 0.66 -9.62
N ILE A 49 1.65 1.63 -8.92
CA ILE A 49 1.40 1.54 -7.49
C ILE A 49 -0.09 1.69 -7.25
N VAL A 50 -0.68 0.70 -6.59
CA VAL A 50 -2.05 0.77 -6.08
C VAL A 50 -1.98 0.88 -4.57
N THR A 51 -2.78 1.79 -4.00
CA THR A 51 -3.08 1.80 -2.57
C THR A 51 -4.58 1.81 -2.33
N TRP A 52 -5.07 0.98 -1.42
CA TRP A 52 -6.51 0.90 -1.15
C TRP A 52 -6.81 0.37 0.25
N ASN A 53 -7.53 1.16 1.05
CA ASN A 53 -8.18 0.68 2.27
C ASN A 53 -9.42 -0.14 1.89
N LEU A 54 -9.57 -1.35 2.43
CA LEU A 54 -10.65 -2.28 2.12
C LEU A 54 -11.74 -2.39 3.20
N ASP A 55 -11.76 -1.46 4.16
CA ASP A 55 -12.80 -1.34 5.19
C ASP A 55 -13.05 -2.66 5.94
N HIS A 56 -12.16 -3.04 6.84
CA HIS A 56 -12.30 -4.30 7.57
C HIS A 56 -13.63 -4.41 8.34
N ARG A 57 -14.33 -3.31 8.61
CA ARG A 57 -15.55 -3.30 9.43
C ARG A 57 -16.79 -3.65 8.66
N ALA A 58 -16.82 -3.39 7.35
CA ALA A 58 -17.95 -3.76 6.53
C ALA A 58 -18.18 -5.28 6.56
N PRO A 59 -19.44 -5.74 6.42
CA PRO A 59 -19.75 -7.16 6.28
C PRO A 59 -19.28 -7.71 4.93
N TYR A 60 -19.35 -9.04 4.75
CA TYR A 60 -19.00 -9.73 3.50
C TYR A 60 -17.55 -9.49 3.04
N PRO A 61 -16.54 -9.62 3.92
CA PRO A 61 -15.14 -9.30 3.57
C PRO A 61 -14.61 -10.17 2.43
N LYS A 62 -15.16 -11.36 2.25
CA LYS A 62 -14.82 -12.35 1.23
C LYS A 62 -15.25 -11.90 -0.16
N GLU A 63 -16.52 -11.53 -0.30
CA GLU A 63 -17.15 -11.05 -1.53
C GLU A 63 -16.55 -9.71 -1.96
N ARG A 64 -16.30 -8.81 -0.99
CA ARG A 64 -15.61 -7.54 -1.24
C ARG A 64 -14.18 -7.75 -1.73
N MET A 65 -13.42 -8.64 -1.09
CA MET A 65 -12.06 -8.97 -1.53
C MET A 65 -12.07 -9.51 -2.95
N PHE A 66 -12.95 -10.47 -3.25
CA PHE A 66 -13.10 -11.00 -4.61
C PHE A 66 -13.34 -9.89 -5.63
N MET A 67 -14.33 -9.02 -5.37
CA MET A 67 -14.66 -7.93 -6.29
C MET A 67 -13.56 -6.88 -6.41
N ALA A 68 -12.82 -6.59 -5.33
CA ALA A 68 -11.62 -5.75 -5.39
C ALA A 68 -10.55 -6.36 -6.33
N LEU A 69 -10.26 -7.66 -6.19
CA LEU A 69 -9.28 -8.35 -7.02
C LEU A 69 -9.70 -8.39 -8.49
N ARG A 70 -10.96 -8.74 -8.78
CA ARG A 70 -11.49 -8.71 -10.16
C ARG A 70 -11.41 -7.31 -10.77
N HIS A 71 -11.69 -6.27 -9.97
CA HIS A 71 -11.58 -4.88 -10.43
C HIS A 71 -10.13 -4.51 -10.79
N LEU A 72 -9.19 -4.88 -9.91
CA LEU A 72 -7.76 -4.65 -10.13
C LEU A 72 -7.26 -5.38 -11.39
N GLU A 73 -7.58 -6.67 -11.53
CA GLU A 73 -7.20 -7.48 -12.67
C GLU A 73 -7.76 -6.92 -14.00
N THR A 74 -9.08 -6.70 -14.06
CA THR A 74 -9.79 -6.45 -15.31
C THR A 74 -9.71 -4.99 -15.75
N TYR A 75 -9.86 -4.04 -14.81
CA TYR A 75 -10.05 -2.63 -15.15
C TYR A 75 -8.82 -1.77 -14.87
N VAL A 76 -8.07 -2.10 -13.81
CA VAL A 76 -6.89 -1.32 -13.41
C VAL A 76 -5.66 -1.77 -14.20
N PHE A 77 -5.32 -3.05 -14.10
CA PHE A 77 -4.17 -3.63 -14.80
C PHE A 77 -4.49 -4.14 -16.20
N LYS A 78 -5.79 -4.34 -16.50
CA LYS A 78 -6.27 -4.79 -17.82
C LYS A 78 -5.59 -6.08 -18.27
N CYS A 79 -5.39 -7.01 -17.34
CA CYS A 79 -4.80 -8.30 -17.63
C CYS A 79 -5.79 -9.11 -18.48
N GLY A 80 -5.42 -9.39 -19.73
CA GLY A 80 -6.11 -10.40 -20.53
C GLY A 80 -5.86 -11.80 -19.97
N GLU A 81 -6.63 -12.78 -20.46
CA GLU A 81 -6.49 -14.17 -20.01
C GLU A 81 -5.04 -14.66 -20.20
N GLY A 82 -4.43 -15.09 -19.11
CA GLY A 82 -3.06 -15.60 -19.11
C GLY A 82 -1.93 -14.55 -19.16
N GLN A 83 -2.24 -13.27 -19.35
CA GLN A 83 -1.24 -12.20 -19.42
C GLN A 83 -0.72 -11.79 -18.05
N ASP A 84 0.59 -11.55 -17.96
CA ASP A 84 1.19 -10.98 -16.76
C ASP A 84 0.74 -9.53 -16.56
N PRO A 85 0.51 -9.09 -15.31
CA PRO A 85 0.36 -7.68 -15.02
C PRO A 85 1.66 -6.95 -15.35
N VAL A 86 1.52 -5.67 -15.71
CA VAL A 86 2.67 -4.75 -15.73
C VAL A 86 3.38 -4.75 -14.38
N ALA A 87 4.65 -4.36 -14.36
CA ALA A 87 5.40 -4.21 -13.12
C ALA A 87 4.64 -3.33 -12.11
N CYS A 88 4.15 -3.93 -11.01
CA CYS A 88 3.28 -3.25 -10.07
C CYS A 88 3.45 -3.69 -8.61
N CYS A 89 3.01 -2.82 -7.71
CA CYS A 89 2.96 -3.02 -6.26
C CYS A 89 1.58 -2.58 -5.74
N ILE A 90 0.82 -3.53 -5.20
CA ILE A 90 -0.52 -3.31 -4.63
C ILE A 90 -0.37 -3.30 -3.11
N MET A 91 -0.80 -2.22 -2.49
CA MET A 91 -0.66 -1.96 -1.06
C MET A 91 -2.04 -1.77 -0.44
N LEU A 92 -2.53 -2.81 0.24
CA LEU A 92 -3.86 -2.84 0.83
C LEU A 92 -3.79 -2.53 2.33
N GLN A 93 -4.75 -1.75 2.82
CA GLN A 93 -4.97 -1.48 4.25
C GLN A 93 -6.30 -2.08 4.68
N GLU A 94 -6.40 -2.38 5.99
CA GLU A 94 -7.61 -2.94 6.61
C GLU A 94 -8.17 -4.18 5.89
N VAL A 95 -7.27 -5.08 5.49
CA VAL A 95 -7.66 -6.41 5.06
C VAL A 95 -8.12 -7.18 6.29
N HIS A 96 -9.37 -7.63 6.29
CA HIS A 96 -9.93 -8.48 7.34
C HIS A 96 -9.30 -9.89 7.30
N GLU A 97 -9.12 -10.54 8.45
CA GLU A 97 -8.49 -11.86 8.54
C GLU A 97 -9.24 -12.94 7.75
N ASP A 98 -10.58 -12.91 7.75
CA ASP A 98 -11.41 -13.81 6.93
C ASP A 98 -11.28 -13.62 5.41
N ALA A 99 -10.82 -12.46 4.96
CA ALA A 99 -10.58 -12.19 3.53
C ALA A 99 -9.17 -12.59 3.09
N LEU A 100 -8.22 -12.70 4.01
CA LEU A 100 -6.83 -13.02 3.66
C LEU A 100 -6.70 -14.41 3.00
N PRO A 101 -7.32 -15.50 3.50
CA PRO A 101 -7.31 -16.79 2.80
C PRO A 101 -7.84 -16.69 1.37
N HIS A 102 -8.89 -15.91 1.15
CA HIS A 102 -9.49 -15.74 -0.18
C HIS A 102 -8.56 -15.00 -1.15
N LEU A 103 -7.87 -13.96 -0.68
CA LEU A 103 -6.82 -13.30 -1.44
C LEU A 103 -5.69 -14.28 -1.80
N LEU A 104 -5.29 -15.13 -0.86
CA LEU A 104 -4.22 -16.11 -1.04
C LEU A 104 -4.64 -17.32 -1.88
N ASP A 105 -5.94 -17.54 -2.05
CA ASP A 105 -6.50 -18.62 -2.85
C ASP A 105 -6.83 -18.21 -4.29
N ASP A 106 -6.92 -16.90 -4.54
CA ASP A 106 -7.17 -16.33 -5.86
C ASP A 106 -6.10 -16.73 -6.89
N ALA A 107 -6.56 -17.22 -8.05
CA ALA A 107 -5.69 -17.75 -9.10
C ALA A 107 -4.79 -16.68 -9.73
N TRP A 108 -5.31 -15.45 -9.91
CA TRP A 108 -4.54 -14.33 -10.45
C TRP A 108 -3.43 -13.93 -9.47
N ILE A 109 -3.76 -13.89 -8.17
CA ILE A 109 -2.77 -13.61 -7.12
C ILE A 109 -1.68 -14.67 -7.04
N ARG A 110 -2.05 -15.95 -6.95
CA ARG A 110 -1.09 -17.07 -6.86
C ARG A 110 -0.12 -17.09 -8.04
N LYS A 111 -0.67 -16.89 -9.24
CA LYS A 111 0.09 -16.93 -10.50
C LYS A 111 1.04 -15.75 -10.63
N HIS A 112 0.57 -14.52 -10.38
CA HIS A 112 1.28 -13.32 -10.80
C HIS A 112 1.98 -12.54 -9.69
N PHE A 113 1.73 -12.84 -8.41
CA PHE A 113 2.23 -12.01 -7.31
C PHE A 113 3.06 -12.78 -6.28
N VAL A 114 3.98 -12.04 -5.64
CA VAL A 114 4.49 -12.37 -4.30
C VAL A 114 3.76 -11.53 -3.26
N VAL A 115 3.54 -12.09 -2.08
CA VAL A 115 2.68 -11.50 -1.04
C VAL A 115 3.41 -11.45 0.30
N THR A 116 3.17 -10.38 1.07
CA THR A 116 3.51 -10.29 2.49
C THR A 116 2.49 -9.45 3.27
N PRO A 117 2.05 -9.88 4.47
CA PRO A 117 2.20 -11.21 5.04
C PRO A 117 1.22 -12.21 4.39
N ILE A 118 1.38 -13.50 4.70
CA ILE A 118 0.42 -14.57 4.31
C ILE A 118 -0.36 -15.14 5.51
N THR A 119 -0.26 -14.51 6.68
CA THR A 119 -0.96 -14.91 7.90
C THR A 119 -1.41 -13.68 8.68
N ALA A 120 -2.59 -13.75 9.31
CA ALA A 120 -3.10 -12.70 10.16
C ALA A 120 -2.58 -12.75 11.62
N ASN A 121 -1.81 -13.78 12.02
CA ASN A 121 -1.41 -14.01 13.42
C ASN A 121 -0.68 -12.85 14.13
N LYS A 122 -0.15 -11.89 13.37
CA LYS A 122 0.54 -10.69 13.90
C LYS A 122 -0.31 -9.43 13.81
N TRP A 123 -1.56 -9.55 13.37
CA TRP A 123 -2.51 -8.45 13.29
C TRP A 123 -3.15 -8.26 14.67
N PRO A 124 -3.11 -7.06 15.24
CA PRO A 124 -3.52 -6.83 16.63
C PRO A 124 -5.03 -6.96 16.83
N HIS A 125 -5.83 -6.75 15.79
CA HIS A 125 -7.29 -6.62 15.90
C HIS A 125 -8.04 -7.39 14.79
N GLY A 126 -7.51 -8.51 14.31
CA GLY A 126 -8.14 -9.32 13.25
C GLY A 126 -8.14 -8.68 11.86
N TYR A 127 -7.38 -7.60 11.66
CA TYR A 127 -7.16 -6.97 10.36
C TYR A 127 -5.77 -6.36 10.26
N GLY A 128 -5.28 -6.16 9.05
CA GLY A 128 -3.99 -5.52 8.84
C GLY A 128 -3.72 -5.13 7.39
N ASN A 129 -2.45 -4.82 7.13
CA ASN A 129 -2.01 -4.44 5.80
C ASN A 129 -1.51 -5.68 5.04
N VAL A 130 -1.64 -5.66 3.72
CA VAL A 130 -1.08 -6.66 2.80
C VAL A 130 -0.42 -5.93 1.64
N THR A 131 0.79 -6.36 1.28
CA THR A 131 1.49 -5.87 0.10
C THR A 131 1.69 -7.02 -0.88
N LEU A 132 1.24 -6.81 -2.11
CA LEU A 132 1.44 -7.71 -3.24
C LEU A 132 2.37 -7.04 -4.24
N VAL A 133 3.36 -7.77 -4.73
CA VAL A 133 4.30 -7.28 -5.75
C VAL A 133 4.24 -8.23 -6.93
N ALA A 134 4.07 -7.69 -8.14
CA ALA A 134 4.09 -8.52 -9.35
C ALA A 134 5.41 -9.30 -9.42
N ARG A 135 5.34 -10.57 -9.85
CA ARG A 135 6.51 -11.45 -9.96
C ARG A 135 7.53 -10.97 -10.99
N THR A 136 7.14 -10.04 -11.86
CA THR A 136 8.00 -9.31 -12.79
C THR A 136 8.90 -8.26 -12.09
N VAL A 137 8.78 -8.11 -10.76
CA VAL A 137 9.58 -7.17 -9.96
C VAL A 137 10.34 -7.90 -8.86
N VAL A 138 11.64 -7.63 -8.76
CA VAL A 138 12.50 -8.20 -7.73
C VAL A 138 12.32 -7.45 -6.42
N VAL A 139 12.00 -8.18 -5.35
CA VAL A 139 11.86 -7.68 -3.99
C VAL A 139 13.08 -8.14 -3.19
N VAL A 140 13.93 -7.19 -2.79
CA VAL A 140 15.19 -7.49 -2.11
C VAL A 140 15.11 -7.47 -0.59
N PHE A 141 14.12 -6.76 -0.05
CA PHE A 141 13.85 -6.71 1.37
C PHE A 141 12.34 -6.59 1.61
N ALA A 142 11.89 -7.20 2.71
CA ALA A 142 10.58 -6.96 3.27
C ALA A 142 10.67 -6.79 4.79
N GLY A 143 9.89 -5.87 5.35
CA GLY A 143 9.84 -5.62 6.77
C GLY A 143 8.45 -5.24 7.25
N THR A 144 8.19 -5.45 8.53
CA THR A 144 7.01 -4.96 9.23
C THR A 144 7.48 -4.03 10.34
N LEU A 145 6.97 -2.80 10.33
CA LEU A 145 7.15 -1.82 11.39
C LEU A 145 5.89 -1.80 12.25
N SER A 146 6.06 -1.95 13.56
CA SER A 146 5.01 -1.68 14.55
C SER A 146 5.30 -0.34 15.22
N PHE A 147 4.33 0.57 15.25
CA PHE A 147 4.47 1.84 15.95
C PHE A 147 4.22 1.62 17.44
N GLY A 148 5.20 1.90 18.29
CA GLY A 148 5.03 1.74 19.73
C GLY A 148 4.01 2.71 20.34
N TYR A 149 3.78 3.85 19.69
CA TYR A 149 2.83 4.89 20.12
C TYR A 149 1.42 4.76 19.50
N SER A 150 1.10 3.63 18.86
CA SER A 150 -0.22 3.47 18.25
C SER A 150 -1.24 2.91 19.23
N SER A 151 -2.39 3.57 19.33
CA SER A 151 -3.53 3.09 20.11
C SER A 151 -4.46 2.18 19.30
N ALA A 152 -4.36 2.20 17.97
CA ALA A 152 -5.15 1.39 17.05
C ALA A 152 -4.32 0.25 16.41
N GLY A 153 -3.19 -0.13 17.03
CA GLY A 153 -2.33 -1.22 16.54
C GLY A 153 -1.72 -0.96 15.16
N ARG A 154 -1.50 0.30 14.79
CA ARG A 154 -1.01 0.71 13.48
C ARG A 154 0.47 0.37 13.28
N GLY A 155 0.83 0.23 12.03
CA GLY A 155 2.18 -0.09 11.59
C GLY A 155 2.33 0.14 10.09
N ALA A 156 3.45 -0.34 9.54
CA ALA A 156 3.70 -0.30 8.10
C ALA A 156 4.31 -1.61 7.59
N LEU A 157 4.01 -1.94 6.34
CA LEU A 157 4.75 -2.93 5.57
C LEU A 157 5.71 -2.22 4.63
N ILE A 158 6.95 -2.67 4.64
CA ILE A 158 8.03 -2.12 3.83
C ILE A 158 8.45 -3.20 2.86
N VAL A 159 8.56 -2.85 1.58
CA VAL A 159 9.23 -3.68 0.57
C VAL A 159 10.22 -2.82 -0.22
N ASP A 160 11.39 -3.38 -0.50
CA ASP A 160 12.41 -2.73 -1.31
C ASP A 160 12.45 -3.42 -2.68
N LEU A 161 12.25 -2.63 -3.73
CA LEU A 161 12.12 -3.10 -5.11
C LEU A 161 13.34 -2.72 -5.93
N LYS A 162 13.90 -3.68 -6.67
CA LYS A 162 14.93 -3.40 -7.69
C LYS A 162 14.27 -2.89 -8.96
N VAL A 163 14.83 -1.81 -9.48
CA VAL A 163 14.40 -1.12 -10.69
C VAL A 163 15.63 -0.69 -11.48
N SER A 164 15.48 -0.44 -12.78
CA SER A 164 16.59 0.00 -13.62
C SER A 164 16.26 1.23 -14.46
N SER A 165 17.26 2.08 -14.66
CA SER A 165 17.16 3.23 -15.54
C SER A 165 17.26 2.80 -17.02
N PRO A 166 16.41 3.31 -17.92
CA PRO A 166 16.33 2.85 -19.32
C PRO A 166 17.46 3.37 -20.22
N LYS A 167 18.70 3.55 -19.72
CA LYS A 167 19.82 4.07 -20.52
C LYS A 167 20.29 3.08 -21.59
N ALA A 168 20.60 3.60 -22.78
CA ALA A 168 20.97 2.81 -23.96
C ALA A 168 22.32 2.08 -23.87
N ASN A 169 23.27 2.57 -23.05
CA ASN A 169 24.65 2.02 -23.06
C ASN A 169 24.96 1.15 -21.82
N GLU A 170 24.40 1.46 -20.64
CA GLU A 170 24.50 0.61 -19.44
C GLU A 170 23.27 0.83 -18.52
N PRO A 171 22.44 -0.20 -18.26
CA PRO A 171 21.34 -0.09 -17.31
C PRO A 171 21.87 0.18 -15.91
N GLN A 172 21.39 1.27 -15.29
CA GLN A 172 21.74 1.58 -13.90
C GLN A 172 20.67 1.07 -12.96
N GLU A 173 20.98 -0.02 -12.26
CA GLU A 173 20.13 -0.56 -11.21
C GLU A 173 20.07 0.35 -9.99
N MET A 174 18.90 0.36 -9.34
CA MET A 174 18.73 0.96 -8.03
C MET A 174 17.62 0.28 -7.26
N VAL A 175 17.60 0.50 -5.94
CA VAL A 175 16.54 0.02 -5.06
C VAL A 175 15.69 1.18 -4.58
N LEU A 176 14.37 1.02 -4.69
CA LEU A 176 13.37 1.96 -4.21
C LEU A 176 12.47 1.30 -3.17
N ARG A 177 12.20 2.02 -2.09
CA ARG A 177 11.40 1.53 -0.97
C ARG A 177 9.93 1.90 -1.12
N MET A 178 9.05 0.92 -1.00
CA MET A 178 7.60 1.11 -0.96
C MET A 178 7.11 0.86 0.47
N ILE A 179 6.42 1.83 1.05
CA ILE A 179 5.89 1.75 2.42
C ILE A 179 4.36 1.80 2.36
N ASN A 180 3.72 0.70 2.74
CA ASN A 180 2.27 0.58 2.91
C ASN A 180 1.89 0.82 4.38
N THR A 181 1.16 1.88 4.67
CA THR A 181 0.79 2.24 6.05
C THR A 181 -0.68 2.61 6.17
N HIS A 182 -1.19 2.52 7.39
CA HIS A 182 -2.44 3.16 7.79
C HIS A 182 -2.17 3.90 9.10
N LEU A 183 -2.12 5.23 9.06
CA LEU A 183 -1.80 6.06 10.21
C LEU A 183 -2.95 6.13 11.22
N GLU A 184 -2.67 6.70 12.40
CA GLU A 184 -3.62 6.78 13.50
C GLU A 184 -4.95 7.46 13.11
N PRO A 185 -6.12 6.82 13.33
CA PRO A 185 -7.41 7.37 12.96
C PRO A 185 -7.90 8.42 13.96
N GLY A 186 -8.82 9.29 13.52
CA GLY A 186 -9.53 10.26 14.38
C GLY A 186 -8.87 11.63 14.48
N ALA A 187 -9.70 12.66 14.64
CA ALA A 187 -9.28 14.07 14.51
C ALA A 187 -8.25 14.51 15.56
N LEU A 188 -8.37 14.04 16.81
CA LEU A 188 -7.50 14.47 17.92
C LEU A 188 -6.13 13.78 17.94
N ARG A 189 -5.77 13.01 16.90
CA ARG A 189 -4.55 12.20 16.86
C ARG A 189 -3.48 12.70 15.89
N VAL A 190 -3.56 13.96 15.47
CA VAL A 190 -2.56 14.59 14.58
C VAL A 190 -1.12 14.46 15.11
N ARG A 191 -0.92 14.59 16.42
CA ARG A 191 0.41 14.43 17.04
C ARG A 191 0.98 13.02 16.82
N MET A 192 0.14 11.98 16.92
CA MET A 192 0.54 10.59 16.68
C MET A 192 0.88 10.40 15.20
N ARG A 193 0.03 10.88 14.29
CA ARG A 193 0.27 10.81 12.84
C ARG A 193 1.57 11.51 12.44
N ARG A 194 1.88 12.67 13.02
CA ARG A 194 3.15 13.37 12.84
C ARG A 194 4.33 12.49 13.23
N ILE A 195 4.31 11.89 14.42
CA ILE A 195 5.41 11.02 14.88
C ILE A 195 5.55 9.80 13.96
N GLN A 196 4.44 9.13 13.64
CA GLN A 196 4.41 7.97 12.74
C GLN A 196 4.99 8.32 11.36
N LEU A 197 4.54 9.42 10.75
CA LEU A 197 5.02 9.87 9.45
C LEU A 197 6.51 10.28 9.48
N GLY A 198 6.98 10.86 10.59
CA GLY A 198 8.39 11.13 10.81
C GLY A 198 9.25 9.85 10.83
N VAL A 199 8.77 8.80 11.49
CA VAL A 199 9.43 7.48 11.50
C VAL A 199 9.49 6.92 10.08
N LEU A 200 8.38 6.92 9.34
CA LEU A 200 8.35 6.40 7.97
C LEU A 200 9.24 7.19 7.01
N THR A 201 9.25 8.52 7.13
CA THR A 201 10.16 9.40 6.37
C THR A 201 11.62 9.03 6.60
N SER A 202 12.00 8.71 7.86
CA SER A 202 13.38 8.30 8.16
C SER A 202 13.80 7.05 7.39
N LEU A 203 12.86 6.13 7.13
CA LEU A 203 13.09 4.90 6.36
C LEU A 203 13.25 5.14 4.86
N LEU A 204 12.79 6.28 4.32
CA LEU A 204 12.98 6.69 2.92
C LEU A 204 14.28 7.46 2.67
N ARG A 205 15.03 7.81 3.72
CA ARG A 205 16.31 8.53 3.57
C ARG A 205 17.27 7.69 2.72
N LYS A 206 18.03 8.38 1.88
CA LYS A 206 18.99 7.73 0.98
C LYS A 206 20.06 7.02 1.82
N THR A 207 20.22 5.73 1.61
CA THR A 207 21.31 4.93 2.16
C THR A 207 22.22 4.43 1.03
N GLU A 208 23.20 3.61 1.36
CA GLU A 208 23.98 2.87 0.35
C GLU A 208 23.06 1.99 -0.51
N HIS A 209 22.08 1.33 0.11
CA HIS A 209 21.20 0.39 -0.55
C HIS A 209 19.95 1.03 -1.15
N VAL A 210 19.30 1.99 -0.47
CA VAL A 210 18.00 2.55 -0.87
C VAL A 210 18.17 3.98 -1.38
N ARG A 211 17.67 4.29 -2.58
CA ARG A 211 17.81 5.64 -3.18
C ARG A 211 16.73 6.63 -2.75
N GLY A 212 15.58 6.11 -2.37
CA GLY A 212 14.37 6.85 -2.03
C GLY A 212 13.18 5.92 -2.11
N GLY A 213 12.00 6.47 -2.32
CA GLY A 213 10.79 5.67 -2.38
C GLY A 213 9.53 6.46 -2.07
N VAL A 214 8.47 5.73 -1.74
CA VAL A 214 7.14 6.27 -1.46
C VAL A 214 6.57 5.71 -0.16
N ILE A 215 5.70 6.50 0.46
CA ILE A 215 4.78 6.11 1.53
C ILE A 215 3.37 6.30 0.99
N VAL A 216 2.58 5.23 1.02
CA VAL A 216 1.18 5.25 0.54
C VAL A 216 0.24 4.63 1.55
N GLY A 217 -1.04 4.98 1.44
CA GLY A 217 -2.13 4.42 2.24
C GLY A 217 -2.94 5.50 2.93
N GLY A 218 -3.75 5.06 3.90
CA GLY A 218 -4.61 5.92 4.71
C GLY A 218 -3.77 6.77 5.65
N MET A 219 -3.54 8.03 5.30
CA MET A 219 -2.89 9.01 6.16
C MET A 219 -3.84 9.54 7.24
N ASN A 220 -5.14 9.25 7.13
CA ASN A 220 -6.16 9.77 8.04
C ASN A 220 -6.06 11.28 8.25
N ALA A 221 -5.82 12.00 7.16
CA ALA A 221 -5.71 13.46 7.15
C ALA A 221 -7.11 14.09 7.30
N VAL A 222 -7.62 14.08 8.53
CA VAL A 222 -8.99 14.50 8.87
C VAL A 222 -9.04 15.90 9.48
N SER A 223 -7.93 16.44 9.99
CA SER A 223 -7.85 17.80 10.54
C SER A 223 -7.07 18.75 9.60
N PRO A 224 -7.29 20.07 9.70
CA PRO A 224 -6.49 21.05 8.94
C PRO A 224 -4.98 20.89 9.17
N ASP A 225 -4.57 20.59 10.40
CA ASP A 225 -3.17 20.38 10.78
C ASP A 225 -2.52 19.19 10.04
N ASP A 226 -3.31 18.23 9.55
CA ASP A 226 -2.79 17.11 8.77
C ASP A 226 -2.27 17.52 7.39
N ALA A 227 -2.74 18.66 6.86
CA ALA A 227 -2.35 19.14 5.55
C ALA A 227 -0.86 19.50 5.48
N GLU A 228 -0.28 19.93 6.61
CA GLU A 228 1.13 20.35 6.71
C GLU A 228 2.09 19.22 7.09
N LEU A 229 1.58 18.06 7.51
CA LEU A 229 2.45 16.95 7.96
C LEU A 229 3.44 16.47 6.89
N PRO A 230 3.07 16.33 5.59
CA PRO A 230 4.04 15.94 4.57
C PRO A 230 5.21 16.92 4.46
N SER A 231 4.94 18.23 4.35
CA SER A 231 5.97 19.25 4.18
C SER A 231 6.88 19.36 5.40
N LEU A 232 6.32 19.23 6.61
CA LEU A 232 7.07 19.21 7.86
C LEU A 232 8.11 18.08 7.92
N HIS A 233 7.87 16.99 7.20
CA HIS A 233 8.78 15.86 7.09
C HIS A 233 9.60 15.86 5.79
N ASN A 234 9.59 16.94 5.02
CA ASN A 234 10.25 17.04 3.71
C ASN A 234 9.77 15.96 2.72
N LEU A 235 8.50 15.59 2.81
CA LEU A 235 7.81 14.76 1.83
C LEU A 235 7.05 15.66 0.85
N LEU A 236 7.09 15.27 -0.42
CA LEU A 236 6.19 15.78 -1.44
C LEU A 236 4.95 14.88 -1.50
N ASP A 237 3.80 15.48 -1.82
CA ASP A 237 2.61 14.75 -2.21
C ASP A 237 2.55 14.65 -3.74
N ALA A 238 2.24 13.47 -4.27
CA ALA A 238 2.03 13.30 -5.71
C ALA A 238 0.74 14.00 -6.18
N TRP A 239 -0.21 14.23 -5.28
CA TRP A 239 -1.37 15.08 -5.54
C TRP A 239 -1.00 16.56 -5.38
N VAL A 240 -1.08 17.31 -6.47
CA VAL A 240 -0.65 18.73 -6.53
C VAL A 240 -1.77 19.74 -6.32
N PHE A 241 -3.02 19.29 -6.29
CA PHE A 241 -4.16 20.18 -6.06
C PHE A 241 -4.49 20.27 -4.55
N PRO A 242 -5.30 21.26 -4.12
CA PRO A 242 -5.76 21.32 -2.73
C PRO A 242 -6.51 20.06 -2.30
N ASP A 243 -6.42 19.71 -1.01
CA ASP A 243 -7.11 18.53 -0.43
C ASP A 243 -8.63 18.59 -0.55
N LYS A 244 -9.20 19.81 -0.59
CA LYS A 244 -10.64 20.05 -0.78
C LYS A 244 -11.10 19.88 -2.24
N ASN A 245 -10.18 19.62 -3.18
CA ASN A 245 -10.57 19.38 -4.57
C ASN A 245 -11.43 18.10 -4.64
N PRO A 246 -12.67 18.14 -5.18
CA PRO A 246 -13.56 16.99 -5.22
C PRO A 246 -12.99 15.75 -5.94
N SER A 247 -12.08 15.97 -6.89
CA SER A 247 -11.40 14.88 -7.61
C SER A 247 -10.31 14.18 -6.80
N GLY A 248 -9.83 14.81 -5.73
CA GLY A 248 -8.86 14.26 -4.78
C GLY A 248 -9.50 13.56 -3.59
N ILE A 249 -10.81 13.68 -3.36
CA ILE A 249 -11.50 13.03 -2.25
C ILE A 249 -11.46 11.50 -2.43
N THR A 250 -11.01 10.80 -1.39
CA THR A 250 -10.85 9.33 -1.38
C THR A 250 -11.77 8.62 -0.40
N TRP A 251 -12.44 9.35 0.49
CA TRP A 251 -13.32 8.78 1.51
C TRP A 251 -14.58 9.62 1.73
N GLY A 252 -15.66 8.98 2.17
CA GLY A 252 -16.94 9.61 2.55
C GLY A 252 -17.90 9.85 1.38
N LEU A 253 -17.63 9.28 0.21
CA LEU A 253 -18.52 9.39 -0.97
C LEU A 253 -19.34 8.12 -1.23
N GLN A 254 -18.92 6.98 -0.67
CA GLN A 254 -19.65 5.70 -0.78
C GLN A 254 -20.38 5.33 0.51
N ASP A 255 -20.17 6.06 1.61
CA ASP A 255 -20.90 5.84 2.85
C ASP A 255 -21.51 7.16 3.35
N SER A 256 -22.73 7.10 3.86
CA SER A 256 -23.46 8.26 4.39
C SER A 256 -23.08 8.50 5.85
N GLY A 257 -21.79 8.76 6.09
CA GLY A 257 -21.26 9.07 7.40
C GLY A 257 -21.57 10.51 7.83
N GLU A 258 -21.45 10.78 9.13
CA GLU A 258 -21.63 12.13 9.71
C GLU A 258 -20.47 13.08 9.39
N LEU A 259 -19.31 12.55 9.02
CA LEU A 259 -18.13 13.34 8.69
C LEU A 259 -18.14 13.75 7.21
N PRO A 260 -17.68 14.98 6.89
CA PRO A 260 -17.60 15.43 5.51
C PRO A 260 -16.58 14.57 4.72
N PRO A 261 -16.81 14.38 3.41
CA PRO A 261 -15.87 13.67 2.55
C PRO A 261 -14.47 14.30 2.57
N ALA A 262 -13.43 13.48 2.54
CA ALA A 262 -12.04 13.91 2.72
C ALA A 262 -11.04 13.13 1.86
N ARG A 263 -9.84 13.70 1.69
CA ARG A 263 -8.69 13.03 1.07
C ARG A 263 -7.83 12.37 2.14
N LEU A 264 -8.24 11.18 2.56
CA LEU A 264 -7.55 10.43 3.61
C LEU A 264 -6.34 9.65 3.08
N ASP A 265 -6.42 9.18 1.84
CA ASP A 265 -5.40 8.37 1.21
C ASP A 265 -4.44 9.26 0.40
N LYS A 266 -3.14 9.06 0.60
CA LYS A 266 -2.11 9.90 -0.04
C LYS A 266 -0.98 9.06 -0.63
N VAL A 267 -0.26 9.66 -1.57
CA VAL A 267 0.99 9.13 -2.13
C VAL A 267 2.07 10.15 -1.84
N LEU A 268 2.89 9.86 -0.82
CA LEU A 268 3.94 10.75 -0.34
C LEU A 268 5.31 10.20 -0.74
N TYR A 269 6.26 11.07 -1.06
CA TYR A 269 7.59 10.64 -1.49
C TYR A 269 8.66 11.67 -1.15
N VAL A 270 9.91 11.20 -1.02
CA VAL A 270 11.06 12.10 -0.91
C VAL A 270 11.48 12.58 -2.29
N ASP A 271 11.74 13.88 -2.43
CA ASP A 271 12.23 14.41 -3.70
C ASP A 271 13.65 13.90 -3.98
N ARG A 272 13.78 13.19 -5.09
CA ARG A 272 15.04 12.68 -5.63
C ARG A 272 15.11 13.01 -7.12
N ARG A 273 14.74 14.23 -7.54
CA ARG A 273 14.67 14.79 -8.92
C ARG A 273 15.39 14.05 -10.06
N LYS A 274 16.59 13.53 -9.85
CA LYS A 274 17.42 12.79 -10.82
C LYS A 274 17.28 11.25 -10.79
N ALA A 275 16.42 10.69 -9.95
CA ALA A 275 16.30 9.24 -9.73
C ALA A 275 14.96 8.71 -10.21
N TYR A 276 13.85 9.35 -9.80
CA TYR A 276 12.51 8.93 -10.20
C TYR A 276 11.53 10.11 -10.09
N THR A 277 10.35 9.94 -10.70
CA THR A 277 9.19 10.81 -10.54
C THR A 277 7.94 9.99 -10.28
N ILE A 278 6.94 10.60 -9.64
CA ILE A 278 5.65 9.99 -9.33
C ILE A 278 4.57 10.74 -10.11
N ASP A 279 3.74 10.02 -10.86
CA ASP A 279 2.60 10.60 -11.56
C ASP A 279 1.50 10.99 -10.54
N SER A 280 0.72 12.03 -10.84
CA SER A 280 -0.43 12.37 -9.98
C SER A 280 -1.40 11.18 -9.89
N PRO A 281 -1.84 10.79 -8.67
CA PRO A 281 -2.66 9.60 -8.49
C PRO A 281 -4.07 9.76 -9.08
N LYS A 282 -4.62 8.68 -9.60
CA LYS A 282 -5.99 8.56 -10.11
C LYS A 282 -6.82 7.67 -9.19
N ARG A 283 -8.07 8.03 -8.97
CA ARG A 283 -9.01 7.21 -8.18
C ARG A 283 -9.43 5.97 -8.95
N ILE A 284 -9.58 4.86 -8.23
CA ILE A 284 -10.10 3.57 -8.71
C ILE A 284 -11.17 3.05 -7.75
N GLY A 285 -11.95 2.06 -8.17
CA GLY A 285 -12.99 1.45 -7.34
C GLY A 285 -14.21 2.35 -7.05
N MET A 286 -14.37 3.47 -7.77
CA MET A 286 -15.52 4.37 -7.61
C MET A 286 -16.82 3.69 -8.04
N GLY A 287 -17.81 3.68 -7.16
CA GLY A 287 -19.10 3.01 -7.36
C GLY A 287 -19.01 1.47 -7.39
N LEU A 288 -17.90 0.88 -6.93
CA LEU A 288 -17.71 -0.56 -7.03
C LEU A 288 -18.48 -1.29 -5.92
N ARG A 289 -19.38 -2.18 -6.33
CA ARG A 289 -20.21 -2.99 -5.42
C ARG A 289 -19.72 -4.43 -5.32
N ALA A 290 -19.89 -4.99 -4.14
CA ALA A 290 -19.73 -6.41 -3.87
C ALA A 290 -21.05 -7.16 -4.05
N PHE A 291 -20.96 -8.43 -4.44
CA PHE A 291 -22.11 -9.28 -4.71
C PHE A 291 -21.93 -10.63 -4.04
N ASP A 292 -23.01 -11.09 -3.42
CA ASP A 292 -23.20 -12.46 -2.96
C ASP A 292 -24.14 -13.17 -3.95
N ASN A 293 -23.88 -14.45 -4.22
CA ASN A 293 -24.61 -15.19 -5.24
C ASN A 293 -26.11 -15.36 -4.91
N ASP A 294 -26.46 -15.43 -3.62
CA ASP A 294 -27.83 -15.66 -3.18
C ASP A 294 -28.57 -14.35 -2.88
N ARG A 295 -27.85 -13.33 -2.40
CA ARG A 295 -28.43 -12.07 -1.91
C ARG A 295 -28.30 -10.89 -2.88
N GLY A 296 -27.56 -11.05 -3.97
CA GLY A 296 -27.27 -9.96 -4.89
C GLY A 296 -26.28 -8.97 -4.29
N SER A 297 -26.49 -7.66 -4.45
CA SER A 297 -25.51 -6.67 -3.99
C SER A 297 -25.46 -6.60 -2.46
N VAL A 298 -24.27 -6.78 -1.89
CA VAL A 298 -24.03 -6.79 -0.43
C VAL A 298 -23.35 -5.53 0.12
N GLY A 299 -23.29 -4.48 -0.71
CA GLY A 299 -22.71 -3.18 -0.35
C GLY A 299 -21.57 -2.77 -1.28
N TRP A 300 -20.85 -1.72 -0.89
CA TRP A 300 -19.64 -1.28 -1.59
C TRP A 300 -18.48 -2.21 -1.28
N VAL A 301 -17.49 -2.27 -2.17
CA VAL A 301 -16.25 -3.01 -1.91
C VAL A 301 -15.45 -2.39 -0.76
N SER A 302 -15.51 -1.07 -0.63
CA SER A 302 -14.88 -0.29 0.43
C SER A 302 -15.62 1.04 0.58
N ASP A 303 -15.55 1.69 1.74
CA ASP A 303 -15.93 3.09 1.93
C ASP A 303 -14.89 4.07 1.33
N HIS A 304 -13.70 3.58 1.02
CA HIS A 304 -12.63 4.30 0.33
C HIS A 304 -12.60 4.02 -1.18
N TYR A 305 -12.22 5.04 -1.94
CA TYR A 305 -11.67 4.87 -3.28
C TYR A 305 -10.19 4.50 -3.20
N GLY A 306 -9.77 3.56 -4.04
CA GLY A 306 -8.34 3.26 -4.20
C GLY A 306 -7.64 4.35 -5.00
N LEU A 307 -6.31 4.38 -4.94
CA LEU A 307 -5.48 5.24 -5.77
C LEU A 307 -4.54 4.40 -6.64
N LEU A 308 -4.45 4.73 -7.92
CA LEU A 308 -3.45 4.25 -8.88
C LEU A 308 -2.50 5.39 -9.24
N THR A 309 -1.20 5.15 -9.11
CA THR A 309 -0.14 6.03 -9.59
C THR A 309 0.94 5.21 -10.30
N ARG A 310 1.91 5.89 -10.90
CA ARG A 310 3.10 5.28 -11.50
C ARG A 310 4.34 5.99 -10.98
N LEU A 311 5.28 5.18 -10.51
CA LEU A 311 6.66 5.59 -10.28
C LEU A 311 7.45 5.31 -11.55
N LEU A 312 8.17 6.32 -12.06
CA LEU A 312 9.03 6.22 -13.23
C LEU A 312 10.47 6.55 -12.86
N VAL A 313 11.39 5.60 -13.09
CA VAL A 313 12.84 5.81 -12.94
C VAL A 313 13.33 6.71 -14.08
N ARG A 314 14.11 7.73 -13.73
CA ARG A 314 14.65 8.67 -14.71
C ARG A 314 15.97 8.17 -15.30
N ALA A 315 16.15 8.41 -16.59
CA ALA A 315 17.47 8.39 -17.20
C ALA A 315 18.27 9.56 -16.62
N ARG A 316 19.45 9.27 -16.07
CA ARG A 316 20.36 10.30 -15.56
C ARG A 316 21.07 11.07 -16.65
#